data_AF-A0A956WI60-F1
#
_entry.id   AF-A0A956WI60-F1
#
_cell.length_a   1.000
_cell.length_b   1.000
_cell.length_c   1.000
_cell.angle_alpha   90.00
_cell.angle_beta   90.00
_cell.angle_gamma   90.00
#
_symmetry.space_group_name_H-M   'P 1'
#
loop_
_entity.id
_entity.type
_entity.pdbx_description
1 polymer ?
#
loop_
_entity_poly.entity_id
_entity_poly.type
_entity_poly.pdbx_seq_one_letter_code
_entity_poly.pdbx_strand_id
1 'polypeptide(L)'
;MSTYQFPTGPTLAADELHHFLEATGGDRRAFFRRAAALGLAVPAFGGLAQRAFAQETPPEDGYVGSDPQSPSTGESSPVPSKPEAFTQYDPHLPTVEAGEKDIRLVAKDATVFVAKDVPYAAWTFDGTVPGPALRVVEGDKINFTFAIDPTATTSHSVDFHSAQTPPEVNYKTILPGEEFSWSFTANYPGAFMYHCGTPPVLMHIGAGMYGSMIVDPKERWSPAQELVFVQSDFYLADGENGIKVPDYTKMLGHGNMDYVVFNGHANQYVANPIKVKAGEPIRIFVTNAGPNAWCSFHVVGAIFDAGYLNANPKNKMVGLQSMAIGPGDGICVELTLHEPGLYPAVNHAFGHAAHGAIALLHAE
;
A
#
# COMPACT_ATOMS: atom_id res chain seq x y z
N MET A 1 18.08 43.21 -0.56
CA MET A 1 16.78 42.56 -0.30
C MET A 1 16.24 42.11 -1.64
N SER A 2 16.16 40.80 -1.87
CA SER A 2 15.68 40.24 -3.14
C SER A 2 14.18 39.99 -3.03
N THR A 3 13.39 40.52 -3.97
CA THR A 3 11.93 40.42 -4.02
C THR A 3 11.51 39.32 -5.00
N TYR A 4 10.62 38.43 -4.57
CA TYR A 4 9.96 37.44 -5.43
C TYR A 4 8.65 38.03 -5.97
N GLN A 5 8.43 37.96 -7.28
CA GLN A 5 7.29 38.55 -7.98
C GLN A 5 6.45 37.41 -8.59
N PHE A 6 5.16 37.32 -8.24
CA PHE A 6 4.25 36.34 -8.82
C PHE A 6 3.88 36.70 -10.27
N PRO A 7 3.68 35.72 -11.17
CA PRO A 7 3.25 35.99 -12.53
C PRO A 7 1.75 36.32 -12.52
N THR A 8 1.47 37.62 -12.65
CA THR A 8 0.20 38.25 -13.09
C THR A 8 -1.10 37.72 -12.45
N GLY A 9 -1.54 38.41 -11.40
CA GLY A 9 -2.91 38.42 -10.86
C GLY A 9 -3.03 39.54 -9.81
N PRO A 10 -4.21 40.18 -9.61
CA PRO A 10 -4.32 41.30 -8.69
C PRO A 10 -4.17 40.83 -7.24
N THR A 11 -3.46 41.61 -6.43
CA THR A 11 -3.29 41.40 -4.99
C THR A 11 -4.61 41.69 -4.28
N LEU A 12 -5.19 40.71 -3.59
CA LEU A 12 -6.36 40.92 -2.72
C LEU A 12 -5.88 41.25 -1.29
N ALA A 13 -6.55 42.21 -0.65
CA ALA A 13 -6.24 42.61 0.72
C ALA A 13 -6.79 41.58 1.73
N ALA A 14 -6.15 41.44 2.89
CA ALA A 14 -6.42 40.39 3.88
C ALA A 14 -7.86 40.41 4.44
N ASP A 15 -8.48 41.57 4.40
CA ASP A 15 -9.84 41.89 4.81
C ASP A 15 -10.91 41.38 3.83
N GLU A 16 -10.58 41.21 2.54
CA GLU A 16 -11.49 40.60 1.56
C GLU A 16 -11.49 39.06 1.63
N LEU A 17 -10.40 38.46 2.10
CA LEU A 17 -10.27 37.01 2.29
C LEU A 17 -11.20 36.50 3.42
N HIS A 18 -11.37 37.31 4.47
CA HIS A 18 -12.19 36.96 5.63
C HIS A 18 -13.69 36.93 5.29
N HIS A 19 -14.14 37.87 4.45
CA HIS A 19 -15.53 37.89 3.96
C HIS A 19 -15.83 36.78 2.94
N PHE A 20 -14.82 36.32 2.19
CA PHE A 20 -14.95 35.20 1.25
C PHE A 20 -15.12 33.86 1.97
N LEU A 21 -14.46 33.67 3.12
CA LEU A 21 -14.50 32.43 3.89
C LEU A 21 -15.78 32.30 4.72
N GLU A 22 -16.30 33.38 5.30
CA GLU A 22 -17.51 33.34 6.15
C GLU A 22 -18.82 33.05 5.37
N ALA A 23 -18.85 33.30 4.05
CA ALA A 23 -20.05 33.09 3.24
C ALA A 23 -20.15 31.68 2.60
N THR A 24 -19.22 30.77 2.90
CA THR A 24 -19.12 29.43 2.27
C THR A 24 -19.92 28.31 2.95
N GLY A 25 -20.81 28.67 3.87
CA GLY A 25 -21.79 27.73 4.44
C GLY A 25 -22.91 27.38 3.45
N GLY A 26 -22.65 26.53 2.45
CA GLY A 26 -23.67 25.59 1.99
C GLY A 26 -24.02 25.47 0.50
N ASP A 27 -23.49 26.26 -0.45
CA ASP A 27 -23.88 26.09 -1.87
C ASP A 27 -22.71 26.17 -2.88
N ARG A 28 -22.34 25.00 -3.40
CA ARG A 28 -21.27 24.80 -4.40
C ARG A 28 -21.60 25.41 -5.77
N ARG A 29 -22.88 25.61 -6.13
CA ARG A 29 -23.26 26.19 -7.45
C ARG A 29 -23.08 27.70 -7.49
N ALA A 30 -23.21 28.38 -6.36
CA ALA A 30 -22.96 29.82 -6.25
C ALA A 30 -21.46 30.16 -6.46
N PHE A 31 -20.56 29.27 -6.01
CA PHE A 31 -19.11 29.40 -6.20
C PHE A 31 -18.73 29.46 -7.67
N PHE A 32 -19.19 28.50 -8.48
CA PHE A 32 -18.83 28.42 -9.91
C PHE A 32 -19.40 29.59 -10.74
N ARG A 33 -20.57 30.12 -10.38
CA ARG A 33 -21.15 31.29 -11.08
C ARG A 33 -20.42 32.59 -10.79
N ARG A 34 -19.82 32.76 -9.60
CA ARG A 34 -19.08 33.97 -9.24
C ARG A 34 -17.62 33.93 -9.68
N ALA A 35 -17.00 32.75 -9.78
CA ALA A 35 -15.67 32.58 -10.37
C ALA A 35 -15.61 33.05 -11.83
N ALA A 36 -16.69 32.88 -12.58
CA ALA A 36 -16.80 33.34 -13.97
C ALA A 36 -16.89 34.88 -14.11
N ALA A 37 -17.31 35.62 -13.07
CA ALA A 37 -17.44 37.07 -13.09
C ALA A 37 -16.12 37.81 -12.78
N LEU A 38 -15.12 37.11 -12.24
CA LEU A 38 -13.81 37.66 -11.86
C LEU A 38 -12.74 37.56 -12.96
N GLY A 39 -13.10 37.17 -14.18
CA GLY A 39 -12.17 37.14 -15.32
C GLY A 39 -11.00 36.18 -15.16
N LEU A 40 -11.11 35.17 -14.26
CA LEU A 40 -10.19 34.05 -14.23
C LEU A 40 -10.40 33.23 -15.50
N ALA A 41 -9.55 33.48 -16.50
CA ALA A 41 -9.53 32.75 -17.74
C ALA A 41 -9.23 31.27 -17.47
N VAL A 42 -10.27 30.45 -17.42
CA VAL A 42 -10.15 29.03 -17.70
C VAL A 42 -9.81 28.94 -19.18
N PRO A 43 -8.67 28.33 -19.59
CA PRO A 43 -8.44 28.07 -21.00
C PRO A 43 -9.51 27.11 -21.47
N ALA A 44 -10.46 27.63 -22.25
CA ALA A 44 -11.39 26.86 -23.03
C ALA A 44 -10.62 26.24 -24.19
N PHE A 45 -10.13 25.00 -24.02
CA PHE A 45 -9.88 24.12 -25.15
C PHE A 45 -11.17 23.40 -25.49
N GLY A 46 -12.05 24.12 -26.19
CA GLY A 46 -13.18 23.54 -26.90
C GLY A 46 -12.73 23.04 -28.27
N GLY A 47 -12.91 21.75 -28.51
CA GLY A 47 -13.17 21.20 -29.84
C GLY A 47 -11.98 21.04 -30.78
N LEU A 48 -11.20 19.97 -30.60
CA LEU A 48 -10.61 19.23 -31.72
C LEU A 48 -10.30 17.80 -31.27
N ALA A 49 -10.95 16.86 -31.95
CA ALA A 49 -10.80 15.41 -31.85
C ALA A 49 -11.34 14.74 -30.55
N GLN A 50 -12.63 14.40 -30.58
CA GLN A 50 -13.03 13.03 -30.23
C GLN A 50 -12.28 12.07 -31.17
N ARG A 51 -10.99 11.84 -30.91
CA ARG A 51 -10.48 10.50 -31.16
C ARG A 51 -11.09 9.70 -30.03
N ALA A 52 -12.00 8.81 -30.39
CA ALA A 52 -12.23 7.63 -29.58
C ALA A 52 -10.85 7.18 -29.12
N PHE A 53 -10.59 7.24 -27.81
CA PHE A 53 -9.63 6.33 -27.25
C PHE A 53 -10.21 4.98 -27.63
N ALA A 54 -9.68 4.40 -28.72
CA ALA A 54 -9.82 2.99 -28.94
C ALA A 54 -9.41 2.40 -27.60
N GLN A 55 -10.36 1.74 -26.95
CA GLN A 55 -10.10 0.87 -25.84
C GLN A 55 -9.05 -0.09 -26.40
N GLU A 56 -7.78 0.19 -26.14
CA GLU A 56 -6.71 -0.71 -26.50
C GLU A 56 -7.01 -1.93 -25.64
N THR A 57 -7.60 -2.94 -26.27
CA THR A 57 -7.61 -4.29 -25.73
C THR A 57 -6.18 -4.57 -25.30
N PRO A 58 -5.93 -4.85 -24.01
CA PRO A 58 -4.61 -5.25 -23.57
C PRO A 58 -4.11 -6.35 -24.51
N PRO A 59 -2.84 -6.35 -24.91
CA PRO A 59 -2.34 -7.41 -25.77
C PRO A 59 -2.66 -8.76 -25.12
N GLU A 60 -3.46 -9.60 -25.80
CA GLU A 60 -3.93 -10.90 -25.30
C GLU A 60 -2.76 -11.80 -24.87
N ASP A 61 -1.54 -11.53 -25.39
CA ASP A 61 -0.36 -12.40 -25.24
C ASP A 61 0.87 -11.70 -24.60
N GLY A 62 0.68 -10.61 -23.86
CA GLY A 62 1.81 -9.76 -23.42
C GLY A 62 2.29 -9.89 -21.97
N TYR A 63 1.48 -10.42 -21.06
CA TYR A 63 1.79 -10.33 -19.62
C TYR A 63 2.46 -11.62 -19.09
N VAL A 64 3.78 -11.54 -18.89
CA VAL A 64 4.57 -12.60 -18.29
C VAL A 64 4.51 -12.43 -16.76
N GLY A 65 3.96 -13.40 -16.05
CA GLY A 65 4.05 -13.44 -14.57
C GLY A 65 5.47 -13.79 -14.11
N SER A 66 5.65 -14.08 -12.82
CA SER A 66 6.95 -14.52 -12.31
C SER A 66 7.40 -15.82 -12.98
N ASP A 67 6.49 -16.71 -13.36
CA ASP A 67 6.79 -17.87 -14.20
C ASP A 67 6.28 -17.65 -15.64
N PRO A 68 7.17 -17.53 -16.66
CA PRO A 68 6.78 -17.32 -18.05
C PRO A 68 6.00 -18.45 -18.70
N GLN A 69 6.04 -19.65 -18.12
CA GLN A 69 5.33 -20.82 -18.64
C GLN A 69 3.97 -21.02 -17.98
N SER A 70 3.67 -20.28 -16.90
CA SER A 70 2.41 -20.38 -16.19
C SER A 70 1.24 -19.88 -17.06
N PRO A 71 0.12 -20.63 -17.13
CA PRO A 71 -1.07 -20.14 -17.80
C PRO A 71 -1.62 -18.92 -17.07
N SER A 72 -2.21 -18.00 -17.83
CA SER A 72 -2.95 -16.87 -17.26
C SER A 72 -4.25 -17.35 -16.63
N THR A 73 -4.60 -16.77 -15.48
CA THR A 73 -5.91 -16.93 -14.84
C THR A 73 -7.01 -16.10 -15.51
N GLY A 74 -6.65 -15.26 -16.49
CA GLY A 74 -7.58 -14.50 -17.32
C GLY A 74 -8.33 -13.42 -16.53
N GLU A 75 -9.64 -13.31 -16.77
CA GLU A 75 -10.54 -12.36 -16.08
C GLU A 75 -11.08 -12.91 -14.75
N SER A 76 -10.49 -13.98 -14.20
CA SER A 76 -10.95 -14.55 -12.93
C SER A 76 -10.89 -13.50 -11.82
N SER A 77 -11.89 -13.54 -10.94
CA SER A 77 -11.94 -12.71 -9.74
C SER A 77 -12.28 -13.59 -8.53
N PRO A 78 -11.90 -13.16 -7.31
CA PRO A 78 -12.30 -13.85 -6.09
C PRO A 78 -13.82 -14.00 -6.00
N VAL A 79 -14.27 -15.20 -5.66
CA VAL A 79 -15.70 -15.48 -5.51
C VAL A 79 -16.17 -14.98 -4.14
N PRO A 80 -17.20 -14.12 -4.07
CA PRO A 80 -17.77 -13.68 -2.80
C PRO A 80 -18.19 -14.85 -1.90
N SER A 81 -17.75 -14.78 -0.65
CA SER A 81 -18.07 -15.74 0.41
C SER A 81 -18.62 -15.02 1.63
N LYS A 82 -18.94 -15.74 2.71
CA LYS A 82 -19.40 -15.09 3.93
C LYS A 82 -18.29 -14.17 4.47
N PRO A 83 -18.55 -12.89 4.74
CA PRO A 83 -17.55 -11.99 5.32
C PRO A 83 -17.03 -12.52 6.66
N GLU A 84 -15.72 -12.50 6.81
CA GLU A 84 -15.05 -12.75 8.07
C GLU A 84 -15.21 -11.57 9.03
N ALA A 85 -15.12 -11.82 10.33
CA ALA A 85 -15.17 -10.75 11.31
C ALA A 85 -13.93 -9.85 11.17
N PHE A 86 -14.13 -8.53 11.08
CA PHE A 86 -13.01 -7.60 11.02
C PHE A 86 -12.16 -7.69 12.29
N THR A 87 -10.86 -7.87 12.11
CA THR A 87 -9.83 -7.77 13.14
C THR A 87 -8.83 -6.71 12.69
N GLN A 88 -8.55 -5.74 13.56
CA GLN A 88 -7.52 -4.74 13.28
C GLN A 88 -6.16 -5.42 13.12
N TYR A 89 -5.42 -5.03 12.08
CA TYR A 89 -4.06 -5.53 11.87
C TYR A 89 -3.13 -4.94 12.95
N ASP A 90 -2.41 -5.77 13.70
CA ASP A 90 -1.44 -5.29 14.68
C ASP A 90 -0.18 -4.80 13.96
N PRO A 91 0.16 -3.50 14.02
CA PRO A 91 1.32 -2.98 13.33
C PRO A 91 2.62 -3.23 14.11
N HIS A 92 2.59 -3.72 15.35
CA HIS A 92 3.82 -3.94 16.11
C HIS A 92 4.61 -5.11 15.56
N LEU A 93 5.89 -4.86 15.24
CA LEU A 93 6.80 -5.89 14.79
C LEU A 93 7.49 -6.55 16.00
N PRO A 94 7.25 -7.84 16.26
CA PRO A 94 8.02 -8.56 17.27
C PRO A 94 9.48 -8.71 16.83
N THR A 95 10.37 -8.87 17.81
CA THR A 95 11.79 -9.16 17.55
C THR A 95 11.97 -10.56 16.96
N VAL A 96 12.98 -10.74 16.12
CA VAL A 96 13.38 -12.05 15.59
C VAL A 96 14.84 -12.36 15.95
N GLU A 97 15.12 -13.61 16.28
CA GLU A 97 16.49 -14.10 16.47
C GLU A 97 17.06 -14.62 15.14
N ALA A 98 18.38 -14.51 14.93
CA ALA A 98 19.03 -15.06 13.74
C ALA A 98 19.02 -16.60 13.75
N GLY A 99 19.00 -17.20 12.56
CA GLY A 99 19.04 -18.65 12.36
C GLY A 99 18.12 -19.12 11.23
N GLU A 100 18.21 -20.40 10.90
CA GLU A 100 17.33 -21.02 9.90
C GLU A 100 15.85 -20.84 10.24
N LYS A 101 15.03 -20.51 9.23
CA LYS A 101 13.59 -20.22 9.37
C LYS A 101 12.78 -21.16 8.49
N ASP A 102 11.78 -21.80 9.08
CA ASP A 102 10.73 -22.48 8.32
C ASP A 102 9.54 -21.54 8.22
N ILE A 103 9.19 -21.14 6.99
CA ILE A 103 8.06 -20.24 6.72
C ILE A 103 7.06 -20.99 5.85
N ARG A 104 5.79 -20.96 6.24
CA ARG A 104 4.68 -21.49 5.44
C ARG A 104 3.65 -20.40 5.21
N LEU A 105 3.20 -20.25 3.96
CA LEU A 105 2.05 -19.43 3.59
C LEU A 105 1.02 -20.29 2.86
N VAL A 106 -0.25 -20.05 3.12
CA VAL A 106 -1.36 -20.72 2.43
C VAL A 106 -2.20 -19.68 1.68
N ALA A 107 -2.33 -19.82 0.36
CA ALA A 107 -3.27 -19.01 -0.39
C ALA A 107 -4.71 -19.45 -0.13
N LYS A 108 -5.59 -18.47 0.14
CA LYS A 108 -7.01 -18.68 0.45
C LYS A 108 -7.88 -17.62 -0.19
N ASP A 109 -9.07 -18.03 -0.61
CA ASP A 109 -10.17 -17.12 -0.94
C ASP A 109 -10.87 -16.71 0.35
N ALA A 110 -10.96 -15.41 0.61
CA ALA A 110 -11.60 -14.89 1.82
C ALA A 110 -12.39 -13.61 1.50
N THR A 111 -13.49 -13.39 2.21
CA THR A 111 -14.20 -12.10 2.15
C THR A 111 -13.83 -11.28 3.38
N VAL A 112 -13.02 -10.23 3.17
CA VAL A 112 -12.49 -9.36 4.23
C VAL A 112 -13.17 -7.99 4.20
N PHE A 113 -13.03 -7.20 5.26
CA PHE A 113 -13.45 -5.80 5.25
C PHE A 113 -12.26 -4.91 4.88
N VAL A 114 -12.40 -4.10 3.83
CA VAL A 114 -11.37 -3.13 3.39
C VAL A 114 -11.66 -1.71 3.87
N ALA A 115 -12.89 -1.47 4.33
CA ALA A 115 -13.33 -0.29 5.04
C ALA A 115 -14.53 -0.66 5.92
N LYS A 116 -14.97 0.27 6.77
CA LYS A 116 -16.17 0.07 7.60
C LYS A 116 -17.38 -0.27 6.72
N ASP A 117 -17.98 -1.42 6.98
CA ASP A 117 -19.16 -1.94 6.27
C ASP A 117 -18.94 -2.17 4.75
N VAL A 118 -17.68 -2.34 4.31
CA VAL A 118 -17.32 -2.65 2.91
C VAL A 118 -16.66 -4.02 2.84
N PRO A 119 -17.45 -5.10 2.71
CA PRO A 119 -16.92 -6.43 2.49
C PRO A 119 -16.38 -6.56 1.06
N TYR A 120 -15.26 -7.26 0.92
CA TYR A 120 -14.49 -7.41 -0.31
C TYR A 120 -14.03 -8.86 -0.46
N ALA A 121 -14.37 -9.50 -1.58
CA ALA A 121 -13.84 -10.80 -1.93
C ALA A 121 -12.38 -10.66 -2.36
N ALA A 122 -11.49 -11.37 -1.67
CA ALA A 122 -10.05 -11.26 -1.82
C ALA A 122 -9.41 -12.63 -2.06
N TRP A 123 -8.29 -12.61 -2.78
CA TRP A 123 -7.31 -13.67 -2.70
C TRP A 123 -6.25 -13.24 -1.69
N THR A 124 -5.90 -14.13 -0.78
CA THR A 124 -5.13 -13.78 0.43
C THR A 124 -3.97 -14.74 0.65
N PHE A 125 -2.97 -14.29 1.41
CA PHE A 125 -2.05 -15.18 2.10
C PHE A 125 -2.52 -15.32 3.55
N ASP A 126 -2.76 -16.55 3.99
CA ASP A 126 -3.24 -16.93 5.32
C ASP A 126 -4.59 -16.31 5.76
N GLY A 127 -5.43 -15.89 4.81
CA GLY A 127 -6.78 -15.38 5.09
C GLY A 127 -6.84 -13.87 5.35
N THR A 128 -5.72 -13.15 5.29
CA THR A 128 -5.67 -11.71 5.58
C THR A 128 -5.18 -10.89 4.38
N VAL A 129 -5.59 -9.62 4.35
CA VAL A 129 -5.03 -8.60 3.45
C VAL A 129 -4.52 -7.44 4.32
N PRO A 130 -3.22 -7.07 4.25
CA PRO A 130 -2.14 -7.85 3.63
C PRO A 130 -1.99 -9.23 4.29
N GLY A 131 -1.19 -10.09 3.68
CA GLY A 131 -0.70 -11.29 4.34
C GLY A 131 0.15 -10.97 5.59
N PRO A 132 0.55 -11.99 6.36
CA PRO A 132 1.38 -11.80 7.55
C PRO A 132 2.68 -11.04 7.24
N ALA A 133 3.06 -10.09 8.10
CA ALA A 133 4.40 -9.51 8.03
C ALA A 133 5.41 -10.58 8.45
N LEU A 134 6.34 -10.91 7.55
CA LEU A 134 7.41 -11.84 7.81
C LEU A 134 8.62 -11.08 8.33
N ARG A 135 9.37 -11.68 9.26
CA ARG A 135 10.60 -11.08 9.79
C ARG A 135 11.70 -12.12 9.95
N VAL A 136 12.88 -11.82 9.42
CA VAL A 136 14.09 -12.67 9.46
C VAL A 136 15.33 -11.79 9.65
N VAL A 137 16.50 -12.41 9.78
CA VAL A 137 17.79 -11.71 9.83
C VAL A 137 18.59 -11.96 8.55
N GLU A 138 19.35 -10.95 8.11
CA GLU A 138 20.32 -11.05 7.02
C GLU A 138 21.26 -12.24 7.24
N GLY A 139 21.32 -13.12 6.24
CA GLY A 139 22.07 -14.37 6.26
C GLY A 139 21.28 -15.59 6.73
N ASP A 140 20.04 -15.42 7.19
CA ASP A 140 19.16 -16.55 7.51
C ASP A 140 18.87 -17.38 6.26
N LYS A 141 18.96 -18.71 6.40
CA LYS A 141 18.42 -19.66 5.42
C LYS A 141 16.93 -19.81 5.71
N ILE A 142 16.10 -19.61 4.70
CA ILE A 142 14.65 -19.75 4.78
C ILE A 142 14.27 -21.00 4.01
N ASN A 143 13.61 -21.95 4.67
CA ASN A 143 12.90 -23.04 4.03
C ASN A 143 11.43 -22.62 3.90
N PHE A 144 11.03 -22.29 2.68
CA PHE A 144 9.70 -21.79 2.42
C PHE A 144 8.81 -22.91 1.87
N THR A 145 7.58 -22.96 2.35
CA THR A 145 6.52 -23.80 1.78
C THR A 145 5.32 -22.96 1.44
N PHE A 146 4.89 -23.01 0.20
CA PHE A 146 3.64 -22.44 -0.27
C PHE A 146 2.62 -23.53 -0.52
N ALA A 147 1.39 -23.33 -0.11
CA ALA A 147 0.27 -24.20 -0.44
C ALA A 147 -0.94 -23.39 -0.86
N ILE A 148 -1.83 -24.00 -1.63
CA ILE A 148 -3.12 -23.41 -1.97
C ILE A 148 -4.22 -24.24 -1.31
N ASP A 149 -5.14 -23.57 -0.62
CA ASP A 149 -6.29 -24.24 -0.04
C ASP A 149 -7.06 -25.02 -1.14
N PRO A 150 -7.44 -26.30 -0.91
CA PRO A 150 -8.17 -27.09 -1.89
C PRO A 150 -9.51 -26.48 -2.33
N THR A 151 -10.06 -25.54 -1.56
CA THR A 151 -11.31 -24.83 -1.88
C THR A 151 -11.11 -23.51 -2.60
N ALA A 152 -9.85 -23.05 -2.78
CA ALA A 152 -9.54 -21.85 -3.53
C ALA A 152 -9.99 -21.99 -5.00
N THR A 153 -10.42 -20.88 -5.59
CA THR A 153 -11.02 -20.89 -6.93
C THR A 153 -10.01 -20.75 -8.06
N THR A 154 -8.76 -20.41 -7.74
CA THR A 154 -7.73 -20.19 -8.76
C THR A 154 -6.33 -20.61 -8.30
N SER A 155 -5.41 -20.63 -9.27
CA SER A 155 -4.01 -20.95 -9.08
C SER A 155 -3.22 -19.73 -8.62
N HIS A 156 -2.17 -19.95 -7.83
CA HIS A 156 -1.36 -18.88 -7.26
C HIS A 156 0.12 -19.26 -7.22
N SER A 157 0.97 -18.27 -6.94
CA SER A 157 2.39 -18.42 -6.61
C SER A 157 2.79 -17.40 -5.55
N VAL A 158 4.06 -17.38 -5.16
CA VAL A 158 4.63 -16.36 -4.27
C VAL A 158 6.00 -15.94 -4.79
N ASP A 159 6.14 -14.66 -5.10
CA ASP A 159 7.37 -13.95 -5.44
C ASP A 159 7.86 -13.19 -4.20
N PHE A 160 9.12 -13.38 -3.81
CA PHE A 160 9.78 -12.65 -2.74
C PHE A 160 10.83 -11.69 -3.30
N HIS A 161 10.69 -10.40 -3.06
CA HIS A 161 11.72 -9.43 -3.46
C HIS A 161 13.01 -9.54 -2.62
N SER A 162 12.95 -10.26 -1.49
CA SER A 162 14.10 -10.59 -0.65
C SER A 162 14.91 -11.79 -1.12
N ALA A 163 14.46 -12.52 -2.16
CA ALA A 163 15.12 -13.71 -2.66
C ALA A 163 15.72 -13.49 -4.06
N GLN A 164 16.87 -14.11 -4.31
CA GLN A 164 17.55 -14.08 -5.60
C GLN A 164 17.50 -15.49 -6.19
N THR A 165 16.60 -15.72 -7.14
CA THR A 165 16.28 -17.07 -7.60
C THR A 165 15.72 -17.06 -9.03
N PRO A 166 15.86 -18.15 -9.82
CA PRO A 166 15.18 -18.28 -11.10
C PRO A 166 13.64 -18.35 -10.90
N PRO A 167 12.88 -17.36 -11.37
CA PRO A 167 11.44 -17.28 -11.13
C PRO A 167 10.63 -18.47 -11.68
N GLU A 168 11.02 -19.02 -12.82
CA GLU A 168 10.40 -20.19 -13.46
C GLU A 168 10.56 -21.49 -12.66
N VAL A 169 11.50 -21.52 -11.71
CA VAL A 169 11.74 -22.67 -10.83
C VAL A 169 11.04 -22.49 -9.50
N ASN A 170 11.23 -21.32 -8.86
CA ASN A 170 10.87 -21.12 -7.45
C ASN A 170 9.63 -20.24 -7.22
N TYR A 171 9.15 -19.53 -8.24
CA TYR A 171 7.90 -18.75 -8.21
C TYR A 171 6.82 -19.32 -9.12
N LYS A 172 6.89 -20.62 -9.40
CA LYS A 172 5.93 -21.33 -10.24
C LYS A 172 4.50 -21.22 -9.70
N THR A 173 3.55 -21.13 -10.62
CA THR A 173 2.12 -21.24 -10.29
C THR A 173 1.79 -22.69 -9.97
N ILE A 174 1.08 -22.90 -8.85
CA ILE A 174 0.56 -24.21 -8.46
C ILE A 174 -0.97 -24.17 -8.40
N LEU A 175 -1.61 -25.33 -8.41
CA LEU A 175 -3.08 -25.46 -8.43
C LEU A 175 -3.67 -25.55 -7.01
N PRO A 176 -4.97 -25.27 -6.83
CA PRO A 176 -5.67 -25.57 -5.58
C PRO A 176 -5.43 -26.98 -5.07
N GLY A 177 -5.06 -27.10 -3.80
CA GLY A 177 -4.72 -28.37 -3.15
C GLY A 177 -3.27 -28.83 -3.34
N GLU A 178 -2.47 -28.14 -4.14
CA GLU A 178 -1.03 -28.40 -4.27
C GLU A 178 -0.21 -27.64 -3.23
N GLU A 179 1.01 -28.14 -2.98
CA GLU A 179 2.03 -27.43 -2.24
C GLU A 179 3.40 -27.52 -2.93
N PHE A 180 4.24 -26.54 -2.64
CA PHE A 180 5.59 -26.43 -3.18
C PHE A 180 6.54 -25.85 -2.15
N SER A 181 7.72 -26.47 -2.01
CA SER A 181 8.76 -26.04 -1.08
C SER A 181 10.08 -25.79 -1.78
N TRP A 182 10.79 -24.77 -1.33
CA TRP A 182 12.14 -24.42 -1.77
C TRP A 182 12.84 -23.61 -0.67
N SER A 183 14.14 -23.35 -0.84
CA SER A 183 14.90 -22.57 0.13
C SER A 183 15.73 -21.48 -0.52
N PHE A 184 15.93 -20.39 0.22
CA PHE A 184 16.83 -19.29 -0.16
C PHE A 184 17.51 -18.69 1.06
N THR A 185 18.54 -17.86 0.83
CA THR A 185 19.18 -17.07 1.88
C THR A 185 18.78 -15.61 1.72
N ALA A 186 18.36 -14.96 2.81
CA ALA A 186 18.09 -13.53 2.83
C ALA A 186 19.42 -12.74 2.84
N ASN A 187 19.97 -12.47 1.66
CA ASN A 187 21.34 -11.94 1.52
C ASN A 187 21.49 -10.45 1.85
N TYR A 188 20.39 -9.69 1.89
CA TYR A 188 20.42 -8.25 2.10
C TYR A 188 19.37 -7.85 3.13
N PRO A 189 19.68 -6.90 4.05
CA PRO A 189 18.68 -6.33 4.92
C PRO A 189 17.74 -5.42 4.14
N GLY A 190 16.49 -5.36 4.59
CA GLY A 190 15.54 -4.45 4.02
C GLY A 190 14.08 -4.72 4.35
N ALA A 191 13.21 -3.91 3.75
CA ALA A 191 11.77 -4.05 3.79
C ALA A 191 11.30 -4.38 2.39
N PHE A 192 11.04 -5.66 2.14
CA PHE A 192 10.75 -6.21 0.82
C PHE A 192 9.27 -6.58 0.72
N MET A 193 8.69 -6.44 -0.46
CA MET A 193 7.39 -7.01 -0.74
C MET A 193 7.54 -8.52 -0.98
N TYR A 194 6.51 -9.27 -0.60
CA TYR A 194 6.21 -10.54 -1.25
C TYR A 194 4.80 -10.50 -1.81
N HIS A 195 4.55 -11.15 -2.95
CA HIS A 195 3.26 -11.09 -3.60
C HIS A 195 3.02 -12.28 -4.52
N CYS A 196 1.77 -12.46 -4.97
CA CYS A 196 1.50 -13.48 -5.98
C CYS A 196 2.10 -13.10 -7.34
N GLY A 197 2.77 -14.06 -7.99
CA GLY A 197 3.41 -13.90 -9.29
C GLY A 197 2.63 -14.53 -10.45
N THR A 198 1.45 -15.11 -10.20
CA THR A 198 0.61 -15.75 -11.21
C THR A 198 -0.03 -14.70 -12.15
N PRO A 199 -0.03 -14.90 -13.48
CA PRO A 199 -0.66 -13.96 -14.41
C PRO A 199 -2.20 -13.95 -14.32
N PRO A 200 -2.86 -12.79 -14.54
CA PRO A 200 -2.28 -11.45 -14.62
C PRO A 200 -1.93 -10.94 -13.21
N VAL A 201 -0.65 -10.67 -12.96
CA VAL A 201 -0.16 -10.33 -11.60
C VAL A 201 -0.83 -9.08 -11.04
N LEU A 202 -1.19 -8.11 -11.88
CA LEU A 202 -1.97 -6.95 -11.48
C LEU A 202 -3.26 -7.33 -10.76
N MET A 203 -4.00 -8.32 -11.27
CA MET A 203 -5.24 -8.80 -10.66
C MET A 203 -4.95 -9.48 -9.33
N HIS A 204 -3.91 -10.32 -9.26
CA HIS A 204 -3.58 -11.04 -8.03
C HIS A 204 -3.13 -10.11 -6.90
N ILE A 205 -2.30 -9.09 -7.21
CA ILE A 205 -1.93 -8.06 -6.24
C ILE A 205 -3.17 -7.23 -5.86
N GLY A 206 -3.92 -6.72 -6.83
CA GLY A 206 -5.12 -5.91 -6.58
C GLY A 206 -6.23 -6.65 -5.82
N ALA A 207 -6.29 -7.98 -5.94
CA ALA A 207 -7.20 -8.85 -5.19
C ALA A 207 -6.77 -9.08 -3.73
N GLY A 208 -5.55 -8.68 -3.32
CA GLY A 208 -5.09 -8.74 -1.93
C GLY A 208 -3.85 -9.60 -1.67
N MET A 209 -3.25 -10.23 -2.68
CA MET A 209 -2.12 -11.16 -2.48
C MET A 209 -0.78 -10.45 -2.39
N TYR A 210 -0.53 -9.80 -1.26
CA TYR A 210 0.72 -9.13 -0.95
C TYR A 210 0.99 -9.10 0.55
N GLY A 211 2.25 -8.95 0.92
CA GLY A 211 2.68 -8.65 2.28
C GLY A 211 4.09 -8.08 2.33
N SER A 212 4.60 -7.89 3.53
CA SER A 212 5.95 -7.36 3.77
C SER A 212 6.84 -8.42 4.42
N MET A 213 8.07 -8.50 3.95
CA MET A 213 9.15 -9.27 4.54
C MET A 213 10.26 -8.31 4.99
N ILE A 214 10.43 -8.22 6.30
CA ILE A 214 11.47 -7.44 6.95
C ILE A 214 12.68 -8.34 7.18
N VAL A 215 13.82 -7.99 6.59
CA VAL A 215 15.12 -8.61 6.81
C VAL A 215 15.95 -7.66 7.66
N ASP A 216 16.09 -7.97 8.95
CA ASP A 216 16.94 -7.19 9.84
C ASP A 216 18.41 -7.32 9.44
N PRO A 217 19.24 -6.26 9.60
CA PRO A 217 20.66 -6.35 9.37
C PRO A 217 21.32 -7.29 10.37
N LYS A 218 22.39 -7.95 9.95
CA LYS A 218 23.15 -8.87 10.80
C LYS A 218 23.68 -8.22 12.07
N GLU A 219 24.01 -6.93 11.99
CA GLU A 219 24.52 -6.12 13.11
C GLU A 219 23.41 -5.67 14.08
N ARG A 220 22.15 -6.05 13.82
CA ARG A 220 20.92 -5.66 14.52
C ARG A 220 20.67 -4.15 14.49
N TRP A 221 19.40 -3.78 14.50
CA TRP A 221 19.01 -2.40 14.69
C TRP A 221 19.22 -1.94 16.13
N SER A 222 19.36 -0.63 16.34
CA SER A 222 19.29 -0.07 17.70
C SER A 222 17.89 -0.30 18.30
N PRO A 223 17.75 -0.52 19.62
CA PRO A 223 16.44 -0.72 20.24
C PRO A 223 15.47 0.43 19.94
N ALA A 224 14.25 0.10 19.54
CA ALA A 224 13.17 1.04 19.24
C ALA A 224 11.82 0.35 19.39
N GLN A 225 10.75 1.14 19.45
CA GLN A 225 9.38 0.68 19.25
C GLN A 225 9.17 0.47 17.75
N GLU A 226 8.97 -0.77 17.31
CA GLU A 226 8.99 -1.10 15.89
C GLU A 226 7.60 -1.36 15.32
N LEU A 227 7.28 -0.67 14.22
CA LEU A 227 6.00 -0.75 13.53
C LEU A 227 6.18 -1.16 12.07
N VAL A 228 5.20 -1.85 11.49
CA VAL A 228 5.09 -2.14 10.06
C VAL A 228 3.82 -1.54 9.46
N PHE A 229 3.99 -0.83 8.34
CA PHE A 229 2.91 -0.41 7.47
C PHE A 229 3.11 -0.99 6.07
N VAL A 230 2.10 -1.70 5.59
CA VAL A 230 1.97 -2.13 4.20
C VAL A 230 0.92 -1.24 3.56
N GLN A 231 1.35 -0.33 2.68
CA GLN A 231 0.43 0.47 1.90
C GLN A 231 -0.08 -0.34 0.71
N SER A 232 -1.38 -0.22 0.42
CA SER A 232 -1.98 -0.74 -0.81
C SER A 232 -3.13 0.13 -1.30
N ASP A 233 -3.52 -0.06 -2.55
CA ASP A 233 -4.67 0.58 -3.19
C ASP A 233 -5.70 -0.45 -3.72
N PHE A 234 -6.98 -0.16 -3.49
CA PHE A 234 -8.11 -1.01 -3.87
C PHE A 234 -8.97 -0.34 -4.94
N TYR A 235 -9.45 -1.17 -5.87
CA TYR A 235 -10.36 -0.80 -6.95
C TYR A 235 -11.53 -1.76 -6.92
N LEU A 236 -12.73 -1.22 -6.73
CA LEU A 236 -13.90 -1.99 -6.37
C LEU A 236 -14.95 -1.94 -7.47
N ALA A 237 -15.48 -3.09 -7.83
CA ALA A 237 -16.72 -3.25 -8.56
C ALA A 237 -17.79 -3.86 -7.64
N ASP A 238 -19.06 -3.75 -8.05
CA ASP A 238 -20.15 -4.45 -7.40
C ASP A 238 -20.07 -5.94 -7.71
N GLY A 239 -19.96 -6.77 -6.66
CA GLY A 239 -20.15 -8.20 -6.74
C GLY A 239 -21.56 -8.60 -6.27
N GLU A 240 -21.70 -9.87 -5.92
CA GLU A 240 -22.98 -10.42 -5.45
C GLU A 240 -23.21 -10.15 -3.96
N ASN A 241 -24.48 -10.15 -3.53
CA ASN A 241 -24.87 -10.08 -2.12
C ASN A 241 -24.31 -8.88 -1.33
N GLY A 242 -24.03 -7.77 -2.02
CA GLY A 242 -23.46 -6.56 -1.42
C GLY A 242 -21.95 -6.65 -1.12
N ILE A 243 -21.28 -7.70 -1.59
CA ILE A 243 -19.83 -7.88 -1.47
C ILE A 243 -19.15 -7.27 -2.69
N LYS A 244 -18.10 -6.50 -2.46
CA LYS A 244 -17.28 -5.89 -3.51
C LYS A 244 -16.28 -6.91 -4.06
N VAL A 245 -15.89 -6.74 -5.32
CA VAL A 245 -14.87 -7.55 -5.99
C VAL A 245 -13.83 -6.62 -6.65
N PRO A 246 -12.60 -7.10 -6.92
CA PRO A 246 -11.60 -6.33 -7.66
C PRO A 246 -12.09 -5.88 -9.03
N ASP A 247 -11.89 -4.61 -9.38
CA ASP A 247 -12.15 -4.05 -10.70
C ASP A 247 -10.85 -3.93 -11.51
N TYR A 248 -10.59 -4.93 -12.35
CA TYR A 248 -9.38 -4.98 -13.19
C TYR A 248 -9.29 -3.81 -14.18
N THR A 249 -10.43 -3.32 -14.70
CA THR A 249 -10.43 -2.20 -15.66
C THR A 249 -9.98 -0.91 -14.99
N LYS A 250 -10.47 -0.64 -13.78
CA LYS A 250 -9.98 0.49 -12.98
C LYS A 250 -8.49 0.34 -12.65
N MET A 251 -8.03 -0.86 -12.27
CA MET A 251 -6.62 -1.14 -11.96
C MET A 251 -5.68 -0.87 -13.13
N LEU A 252 -6.11 -1.13 -14.36
CA LEU A 252 -5.36 -0.80 -15.59
C LEU A 252 -5.18 0.71 -15.82
N GLY A 253 -5.83 1.55 -15.01
CA GLY A 253 -5.75 3.01 -15.11
C GLY A 253 -6.98 3.67 -15.76
N HIS A 254 -8.07 2.93 -15.99
CA HIS A 254 -9.30 3.47 -16.58
C HIS A 254 -10.29 4.03 -15.54
N GLY A 255 -9.93 4.07 -14.25
CA GLY A 255 -10.76 4.67 -13.21
C GLY A 255 -9.98 5.13 -12.00
N ASN A 256 -10.70 5.66 -11.00
CA ASN A 256 -10.10 6.14 -9.76
C ASN A 256 -9.89 4.98 -8.77
N MET A 257 -8.86 5.10 -7.94
CA MET A 257 -8.71 4.30 -6.72
C MET A 257 -9.90 4.54 -5.79
N ASP A 258 -10.50 3.47 -5.26
CA ASP A 258 -11.61 3.56 -4.29
C ASP A 258 -11.08 3.70 -2.86
N TYR A 259 -10.01 2.96 -2.53
CA TYR A 259 -9.30 3.09 -1.25
C TYR A 259 -7.78 3.09 -1.47
N VAL A 260 -7.06 3.80 -0.62
CA VAL A 260 -5.62 3.64 -0.40
C VAL A 260 -5.48 3.55 1.11
N VAL A 261 -4.77 2.54 1.62
CA VAL A 261 -4.83 2.18 3.04
C VAL A 261 -3.47 1.76 3.58
N PHE A 262 -3.30 1.80 4.90
CA PHE A 262 -2.25 1.05 5.58
C PHE A 262 -2.84 -0.22 6.18
N ASN A 263 -2.15 -1.34 5.98
CA ASN A 263 -2.48 -2.66 6.53
C ASN A 263 -3.90 -3.14 6.19
N GLY A 264 -4.33 -2.89 4.95
CA GLY A 264 -5.49 -3.56 4.33
C GLY A 264 -6.88 -3.02 4.68
N HIS A 265 -7.02 -2.13 5.66
CA HIS A 265 -8.31 -1.53 6.02
C HIS A 265 -8.22 -0.01 6.20
N ALA A 266 -9.10 0.72 5.51
CA ALA A 266 -9.17 2.18 5.56
C ALA A 266 -9.48 2.69 6.97
N ASN A 267 -8.71 3.67 7.45
CA ASN A 267 -8.93 4.35 8.73
C ASN A 267 -8.93 3.45 9.97
N GLN A 268 -8.42 2.21 9.90
CA GLN A 268 -8.44 1.29 11.05
C GLN A 268 -7.71 1.87 12.27
N TYR A 269 -6.60 2.57 12.02
CA TYR A 269 -5.77 3.22 13.04
C TYR A 269 -6.24 4.62 13.42
N VAL A 270 -7.27 5.15 12.76
CA VAL A 270 -7.99 6.33 13.23
C VAL A 270 -9.05 5.91 14.24
N ALA A 271 -9.77 4.82 13.95
CA ALA A 271 -10.75 4.25 14.86
C ALA A 271 -10.10 3.68 16.13
N ASN A 272 -8.93 3.05 15.99
CA ASN A 272 -8.16 2.47 17.08
C ASN A 272 -6.68 2.89 16.96
N PRO A 273 -6.29 4.04 17.55
CA PRO A 273 -4.92 4.56 17.47
C PRO A 273 -3.85 3.58 17.98
N ILE A 274 -2.69 3.62 17.32
CA ILE A 274 -1.52 2.81 17.66
C ILE A 274 -0.82 3.45 18.84
N LYS A 275 -0.67 2.73 19.94
CA LYS A 275 0.01 3.24 21.12
C LYS A 275 1.52 3.15 20.96
N VAL A 276 2.20 4.25 21.24
CA VAL A 276 3.66 4.34 21.36
C VAL A 276 3.97 5.18 22.59
N LYS A 277 5.18 5.07 23.12
CA LYS A 277 5.64 5.88 24.25
C LYS A 277 6.34 7.13 23.77
N ALA A 278 5.99 8.27 24.36
CA ALA A 278 6.68 9.53 24.12
C ALA A 278 8.13 9.47 24.62
N GLY A 279 9.05 10.13 23.90
CA GLY A 279 10.46 10.22 24.24
C GLY A 279 11.30 8.96 23.98
N GLU A 280 10.69 7.82 23.64
CA GLU A 280 11.39 6.60 23.23
C GLU A 280 11.55 6.52 21.70
N PRO A 281 12.66 5.99 21.16
CA PRO A 281 12.85 5.83 19.72
C PRO A 281 11.77 4.97 19.09
N ILE A 282 11.29 5.39 17.91
CA ILE A 282 10.33 4.66 17.10
C ILE A 282 10.97 4.35 15.74
N ARG A 283 10.82 3.13 15.27
CA ARG A 283 11.23 2.70 13.93
C ARG A 283 10.01 2.18 13.18
N ILE A 284 9.76 2.74 12.00
CA ILE A 284 8.62 2.35 11.16
C ILE A 284 9.15 1.80 9.85
N PHE A 285 8.86 0.54 9.58
CA PHE A 285 9.06 -0.09 8.29
C PHE A 285 7.81 0.16 7.44
N VAL A 286 8.01 0.67 6.23
CA VAL A 286 6.91 0.93 5.30
C VAL A 286 7.20 0.21 4.00
N THR A 287 6.33 -0.70 3.59
CA THR A 287 6.35 -1.35 2.28
C THR A 287 5.15 -0.84 1.49
N ASN A 288 5.35 -0.41 0.25
CA ASN A 288 4.25 -0.03 -0.62
C ASN A 288 3.97 -1.18 -1.60
N ALA A 289 2.97 -1.99 -1.29
CA ALA A 289 2.55 -3.10 -2.14
C ALA A 289 1.83 -2.62 -3.42
N GLY A 290 1.25 -1.42 -3.41
CA GLY A 290 0.50 -0.90 -4.55
C GLY A 290 -0.86 -1.60 -4.75
N PRO A 291 -1.30 -1.89 -6.00
CA PRO A 291 -0.43 -2.06 -7.17
C PRO A 291 0.04 -0.78 -7.87
N ASN A 292 -0.64 0.37 -7.69
CA ASN A 292 -0.34 1.56 -8.52
C ASN A 292 0.03 2.81 -7.71
N ALA A 293 -0.51 2.97 -6.50
CA ALA A 293 -0.38 4.22 -5.75
C ALA A 293 1.05 4.41 -5.22
N TRP A 294 1.60 5.61 -5.39
CA TRP A 294 2.83 6.01 -4.71
C TRP A 294 2.57 6.33 -3.24
N CYS A 295 3.54 6.08 -2.37
CA CYS A 295 3.51 6.52 -0.97
C CYS A 295 4.49 7.66 -0.77
N SER A 296 4.02 8.83 -0.36
CA SER A 296 4.87 9.87 0.24
C SER A 296 4.70 9.82 1.75
N PHE A 297 5.38 8.89 2.41
CA PHE A 297 5.17 8.63 3.84
C PHE A 297 5.66 9.81 4.69
N HIS A 298 4.80 10.25 5.61
CA HIS A 298 5.03 11.39 6.49
C HIS A 298 4.39 11.14 7.86
N VAL A 299 5.02 11.60 8.94
CA VAL A 299 4.40 11.68 10.27
C VAL A 299 4.26 13.15 10.66
N VAL A 300 3.01 13.62 10.73
CA VAL A 300 2.67 14.99 11.06
C VAL A 300 3.12 15.30 12.49
N GLY A 301 3.84 16.41 12.66
CA GLY A 301 4.39 16.82 13.95
C GLY A 301 5.73 16.16 14.31
N ALA A 302 6.32 15.39 13.39
CA ALA A 302 7.63 14.77 13.57
C ALA A 302 8.59 15.12 12.42
N ILE A 303 9.88 14.86 12.67
CA ILE A 303 10.95 14.84 11.67
C ILE A 303 11.60 13.47 11.78
N PHE A 304 11.96 12.87 10.65
CA PHE A 304 12.72 11.62 10.65
C PHE A 304 14.19 11.93 10.96
N ASP A 305 14.64 11.44 12.11
CA ASP A 305 16.05 11.47 12.53
C ASP A 305 16.90 10.74 11.49
N ALA A 306 16.39 9.61 10.99
CA ALA A 306 16.97 8.86 9.89
C ALA A 306 15.90 8.22 9.00
N GLY A 307 16.24 8.02 7.73
CA GLY A 307 15.47 7.27 6.76
C GLY A 307 16.39 6.39 5.92
N TYR A 308 15.92 5.20 5.55
CA TYR A 308 16.70 4.17 4.88
C TYR A 308 15.94 3.65 3.67
N LEU A 309 16.45 3.90 2.46
CA LEU A 309 15.86 3.33 1.23
C LEU A 309 15.99 1.80 1.22
N ASN A 310 14.90 1.12 0.88
CA ASN A 310 14.72 -0.33 1.02
C ASN A 310 14.97 -0.84 2.44
N ALA A 311 14.94 0.03 3.46
CA ALA A 311 15.33 -0.29 4.84
C ALA A 311 16.74 -0.89 5.00
N ASN A 312 17.65 -0.68 4.04
CA ASN A 312 19.04 -1.08 4.20
C ASN A 312 19.79 -0.01 5.02
N PRO A 313 20.43 -0.34 6.17
CA PRO A 313 21.15 0.63 7.00
C PRO A 313 22.23 1.43 6.25
N LYS A 314 22.76 0.89 5.15
CA LYS A 314 23.76 1.56 4.30
C LYS A 314 23.17 2.70 3.47
N ASN A 315 21.86 2.69 3.22
CA ASN A 315 21.15 3.68 2.41
C ASN A 315 20.58 4.82 3.29
N LYS A 316 21.38 5.31 4.24
CA LYS A 316 20.95 6.27 5.27
C LYS A 316 20.86 7.70 4.74
N MET A 317 19.75 8.34 5.03
CA MET A 317 19.48 9.77 4.90
C MET A 317 19.01 10.31 6.25
N VAL A 318 19.21 11.60 6.52
CA VAL A 318 18.94 12.21 7.85
C VAL A 318 18.20 13.53 7.72
N GLY A 319 17.41 13.88 8.75
CA GLY A 319 16.70 15.17 8.81
C GLY A 319 15.60 15.31 7.74
N LEU A 320 14.82 14.25 7.53
CA LEU A 320 13.80 14.21 6.47
C LEU A 320 12.42 14.55 7.03
N GLN A 321 11.61 15.24 6.22
CA GLN A 321 10.20 15.45 6.54
C GLN A 321 9.30 14.29 6.06
N SER A 322 9.63 13.72 4.90
CA SER A 322 8.85 12.68 4.23
C SER A 322 9.77 11.83 3.37
N MET A 323 9.34 10.60 3.05
CA MET A 323 10.04 9.72 2.12
C MET A 323 9.08 9.13 1.09
N ALA A 324 9.47 9.18 -0.19
CA ALA A 324 8.67 8.63 -1.28
C ALA A 324 9.13 7.22 -1.65
N ILE A 325 8.17 6.31 -1.83
CA ILE A 325 8.38 4.95 -2.37
C ILE A 325 7.33 4.63 -3.44
N GLY A 326 7.77 3.97 -4.51
CA GLY A 326 6.88 3.46 -5.56
C GLY A 326 6.21 2.15 -5.16
N PRO A 327 5.28 1.62 -5.97
CA PRO A 327 4.80 0.23 -5.81
C PRO A 327 5.97 -0.76 -5.90
N GLY A 328 6.00 -1.74 -5.00
CA GLY A 328 7.08 -2.73 -4.88
C GLY A 328 8.28 -2.27 -4.04
N ASP A 329 8.34 -1.01 -3.62
CA ASP A 329 9.43 -0.49 -2.79
C ASP A 329 9.12 -0.54 -1.29
N GLY A 330 10.17 -0.39 -0.48
CA GLY A 330 10.07 -0.21 0.96
C GLY A 330 11.08 0.78 1.51
N ILE A 331 10.84 1.25 2.74
CA ILE A 331 11.73 2.11 3.52
C ILE A 331 11.69 1.72 5.00
N CYS A 332 12.67 2.21 5.74
CA CYS A 332 12.61 2.30 7.19
C CYS A 332 12.82 3.76 7.58
N VAL A 333 12.04 4.28 8.53
CA VAL A 333 12.25 5.60 9.12
C VAL A 333 12.38 5.49 10.63
N GLU A 334 13.25 6.31 11.21
CA GLU A 334 13.48 6.43 12.64
C GLU A 334 13.12 7.84 13.08
N LEU A 335 12.36 7.96 14.17
CA LEU A 335 11.94 9.22 14.76
C LEU A 335 11.73 9.08 16.27
N THR A 336 11.64 10.21 16.96
CA THR A 336 11.18 10.27 18.35
C THR A 336 10.03 11.27 18.47
N LEU A 337 8.92 10.85 19.09
CA LEU A 337 7.82 11.75 19.44
C LEU A 337 8.06 12.29 20.85
N HIS A 338 8.56 13.52 20.97
CA HIS A 338 9.05 14.04 22.25
C HIS A 338 7.97 14.36 23.28
N GLU A 339 6.76 14.70 22.83
CA GLU A 339 5.65 15.09 23.68
C GLU A 339 4.49 14.10 23.53
N PRO A 340 3.70 13.85 24.58
CA PRO A 340 2.47 13.08 24.45
C PRO A 340 1.47 13.74 23.49
N GLY A 341 0.75 12.93 22.71
CA GLY A 341 -0.22 13.44 21.74
C GLY A 341 -0.63 12.44 20.67
N LEU A 342 -1.46 12.91 19.73
CA LEU A 342 -1.85 12.15 18.53
C LEU A 342 -1.10 12.68 17.32
N TYR A 343 -0.31 11.81 16.69
CA TYR A 343 0.54 12.12 15.54
C TYR A 343 0.06 11.34 14.32
N PRO A 344 -0.55 11.99 13.33
CA PRO A 344 -0.97 11.32 12.10
C PRO A 344 0.23 10.87 11.23
N ALA A 345 0.37 9.57 11.01
CA ALA A 345 1.17 9.00 9.94
C ALA A 345 0.30 8.89 8.67
N VAL A 346 0.76 9.42 7.54
CA VAL A 346 -0.03 9.55 6.32
C VAL A 346 0.76 9.21 5.06
N ASN A 347 0.05 8.85 4.01
CA ASN A 347 0.50 9.14 2.65
C ASN A 347 0.22 10.61 2.31
N HIS A 348 1.26 11.41 2.12
CA HIS A 348 1.17 12.85 1.91
C HIS A 348 0.65 13.24 0.51
N ALA A 349 0.42 12.27 -0.38
CA ALA A 349 -0.55 12.46 -1.45
C ALA A 349 -1.95 12.49 -0.82
N PHE A 350 -2.39 13.65 -0.33
CA PHE A 350 -3.50 13.76 0.62
C PHE A 350 -4.85 13.19 0.15
N GLY A 351 -5.07 13.03 -1.17
CA GLY A 351 -6.20 12.25 -1.67
C GLY A 351 -6.18 10.80 -1.17
N HIS A 352 -5.00 10.17 -1.12
CA HIS A 352 -4.80 8.83 -0.59
C HIS A 352 -5.00 8.77 0.93
N ALA A 353 -4.56 9.80 1.67
CA ALA A 353 -4.89 9.91 3.10
C ALA A 353 -6.40 10.00 3.32
N ALA A 354 -7.11 10.79 2.51
CA ALA A 354 -8.57 10.89 2.56
C ALA A 354 -9.28 9.58 2.16
N HIS A 355 -8.66 8.76 1.31
CA HIS A 355 -9.13 7.41 1.00
C HIS A 355 -8.93 6.42 2.16
N GLY A 356 -7.99 6.66 3.08
CA GLY A 356 -7.78 5.80 4.25
C GLY A 356 -6.33 5.52 4.62
N ALA A 357 -5.34 6.06 3.88
CA ALA A 357 -3.92 5.89 4.14
C ALA A 357 -3.46 6.84 5.25
N ILE A 358 -4.06 6.66 6.43
CA ILE A 358 -3.83 7.42 7.64
C ILE A 358 -3.82 6.49 8.85
N ALA A 359 -2.85 6.70 9.73
CA ALA A 359 -2.78 6.07 11.04
C ALA A 359 -2.51 7.11 12.12
N LEU A 360 -3.15 6.96 13.28
CA LEU A 360 -2.84 7.81 14.44
C LEU A 360 -1.88 7.08 15.35
N LEU A 361 -0.71 7.67 15.59
CA LEU A 361 0.20 7.28 16.65
C LEU A 361 -0.19 8.05 17.92
N HIS A 362 -0.65 7.34 18.95
CA HIS A 362 -0.93 7.89 20.27
C HIS A 362 0.33 7.75 21.13
N ALA A 363 1.09 8.83 21.25
CA ALA A 363 2.24 8.93 22.13
C ALA A 363 1.76 9.17 23.56
N GLU A 364 1.95 8.18 24.44
CA GLU A 364 1.59 8.20 25.87
C GLU A 364 2.80 8.48 26.78
#